data_AF-A0A919TGZ3-F1
#
_entry.id   AF-A0A919TGZ3-F1
#
_cell.length_a   1.000
_cell.length_b   1.000
_cell.length_c   1.000
_cell.angle_alpha   90.00
_cell.angle_beta   90.00
_cell.angle_gamma   90.00
#
_symmetry.space_group_name_H-M   'P 1'
#
loop_
_entity.id
_entity.type
_entity.pdbx_description
1 polymer ?
#
loop_
_entity_poly.entity_id
_entity_poly.type
_entity_poly.pdbx_seq_one_letter_code
_entity_poly.pdbx_strand_id
1 'polypeptide(L)'
;MTNWEFARLEYRAAGTLGADRFMDWTATFHHPGGVLRWGTDERFDDLRHLNRAGAAGWQAYDRAAIHVHNEPHRLSSVTYSMRRPVP
;
A
#
# COMPACT_ATOMS: atom_id res chain seq x y z
N MET A 1 13.27 5.98 -25.53
CA MET A 1 13.07 6.32 -24.11
C MET A 1 11.75 5.70 -23.69
N THR A 2 11.69 4.97 -22.57
CA THR A 2 10.42 4.41 -22.08
C THR A 2 9.72 5.48 -21.26
N ASN A 3 8.48 5.83 -21.62
CA ASN A 3 7.65 6.70 -20.81
C ASN A 3 7.08 5.90 -19.64
N TRP A 4 7.12 6.49 -18.45
CA TRP A 4 6.67 5.84 -17.22
C TRP A 4 5.49 6.60 -16.63
N GLU A 5 4.47 5.84 -16.25
CA GLU A 5 3.43 6.30 -15.37
C GLU A 5 3.74 5.83 -13.95
N PHE A 6 3.41 6.65 -12.93
CA PHE A 6 3.72 6.39 -11.54
C PHE A 6 2.46 6.29 -10.69
N ALA A 7 2.47 5.38 -9.72
CA ALA A 7 1.40 5.19 -8.77
C ALA A 7 1.95 4.88 -7.38
N ARG A 8 1.07 4.88 -6.38
CA ARG A 8 1.40 4.60 -4.99
C ARG A 8 0.31 3.75 -4.37
N LEU A 9 0.69 2.62 -3.77
CA LEU A 9 -0.21 1.83 -2.93
C LEU A 9 0.14 2.11 -1.46
N GLU A 10 -0.79 2.69 -0.73
CA GLU A 10 -0.68 3.03 0.69
C GLU A 10 -1.50 2.05 1.53
N TYR A 11 -0.86 1.42 2.49
CA TYR A 11 -1.48 0.70 3.59
C TYR A 11 -1.34 1.51 4.85
N ARG A 12 -2.46 1.72 5.55
CA ARG A 12 -2.48 2.45 6.82
C ARG A 12 -3.32 1.70 7.84
N ALA A 13 -2.78 1.51 9.04
CA ALA A 13 -3.54 0.95 10.14
C ALA A 13 -4.78 1.82 10.41
N ALA A 14 -5.96 1.21 10.44
CA ALA A 14 -7.27 1.86 10.56
C ALA A 14 -7.75 1.99 12.02
N GLY A 15 -7.17 1.24 12.95
CA GLY A 15 -7.58 1.20 14.36
C GLY A 15 -6.78 2.13 15.29
N THR A 16 -7.34 2.39 16.48
CA THR A 16 -6.63 3.03 17.60
C THR A 16 -5.76 2.00 18.34
N LEU A 17 -4.54 2.40 18.65
CA LEU A 17 -3.55 1.56 19.33
C LEU A 17 -4.09 1.08 20.68
N GLY A 18 -4.22 -0.24 20.88
CA GLY A 18 -4.38 -0.83 22.22
C GLY A 18 -5.36 -2.00 22.36
N ALA A 19 -6.40 -2.11 21.53
CA ALA A 19 -7.44 -3.12 21.71
C ALA A 19 -7.40 -4.28 20.70
N ASP A 20 -6.86 -4.05 19.50
CA ASP A 20 -6.93 -5.05 18.44
C ASP A 20 -5.58 -5.73 18.19
N ARG A 21 -5.57 -7.07 18.35
CA ARG A 21 -4.43 -7.92 18.02
C ARG A 21 -4.27 -8.07 16.51
N PHE A 22 -5.30 -7.71 15.75
CA PHE A 22 -5.37 -7.73 14.30
C PHE A 22 -5.77 -6.32 13.85
N MET A 23 -4.80 -5.41 13.76
CA MET A 23 -5.13 -4.06 13.29
C MET A 23 -5.66 -4.16 11.87
N ASP A 24 -6.88 -3.68 11.64
CA ASP A 24 -7.40 -3.42 10.31
C ASP A 24 -6.47 -2.48 9.53
N TRP A 25 -6.27 -2.75 8.25
CA TRP A 25 -5.42 -1.97 7.34
C TRP A 25 -6.21 -1.48 6.16
N THR A 26 -6.28 -0.17 5.99
CA THR A 26 -6.88 0.43 4.79
C THR A 26 -5.87 0.44 3.65
N ALA A 27 -6.23 -0.17 2.52
CA ALA A 27 -5.46 -0.13 1.28
C ALA A 27 -6.01 0.94 0.34
N THR A 28 -5.17 1.93 -0.01
CA THR A 28 -5.52 3.02 -0.92
C THR A 28 -4.52 3.08 -2.07
N PHE A 29 -5.02 3.03 -3.30
CA PHE A 29 -4.22 3.12 -4.51
C PHE A 29 -4.37 4.50 -5.16
N HIS A 30 -3.27 5.23 -5.24
CA HIS A 30 -3.17 6.53 -5.88
C HIS A 30 -2.51 6.36 -7.24
N HIS A 31 -3.18 6.78 -8.31
CA HIS A 31 -2.64 6.76 -9.66
C HIS A 31 -3.09 8.03 -10.41
N PRO A 32 -2.56 8.33 -11.61
CA PRO A 32 -2.88 9.57 -12.32
C PRO A 32 -4.37 9.74 -12.67
N GLY A 33 -5.11 8.64 -12.74
CA GLY A 33 -6.57 8.65 -12.95
C GLY A 33 -7.39 8.89 -11.67
N GLY A 34 -6.75 9.01 -10.50
CA GLY A 34 -7.40 9.31 -9.24
C GLY A 34 -7.00 8.37 -8.09
N VAL A 35 -7.86 8.35 -7.06
CA VAL A 35 -7.65 7.57 -5.85
C VAL A 35 -8.70 6.46 -5.76
N LEU A 36 -8.24 5.22 -5.62
CA LEU A 36 -9.09 4.05 -5.44
C LEU A 36 -8.93 3.49 -4.03
N ARG A 37 -10.04 3.34 -3.30
CA ARG A 37 -10.05 2.62 -2.04
C ARG A 37 -10.20 1.14 -2.34
N TRP A 38 -9.19 0.35 -2.01
CA TRP A 38 -9.14 -1.08 -2.28
C TRP A 38 -9.62 -1.95 -1.11
N GLY A 39 -10.11 -1.30 -0.06
CA GLY A 39 -10.78 -1.94 1.08
C GLY A 39 -9.93 -1.91 2.34
N THR A 40 -10.48 -2.54 3.37
CA THR A 40 -9.83 -2.78 4.65
C THR A 40 -9.48 -4.26 4.76
N ASP A 41 -8.29 -4.57 5.26
CA ASP A 41 -7.79 -5.92 5.47
C ASP A 41 -7.47 -6.14 6.95
N GLU A 42 -7.94 -7.23 7.54
CA GLU A 42 -7.81 -7.48 8.98
C GLU A 42 -6.35 -7.74 9.43
N ARG A 43 -5.40 -8.00 8.51
CA ARG A 43 -4.06 -8.52 8.88
C ARG A 43 -2.88 -8.03 8.04
N PHE A 44 -3.02 -6.93 7.31
CA PHE A 44 -2.00 -6.49 6.35
C PHE A 44 -1.66 -7.61 5.34
N ASP A 45 -2.64 -8.06 4.56
CA ASP A 45 -2.40 -8.88 3.37
C ASP A 45 -2.10 -8.00 2.16
N ASP A 46 -0.83 -7.65 2.00
CA ASP A 46 -0.39 -6.81 0.87
C ASP A 46 -0.30 -7.58 -0.46
N LEU A 47 -0.08 -8.90 -0.41
CA LEU A 47 0.07 -9.74 -1.58
C LEU A 47 -1.16 -9.68 -2.49
N ARG A 48 -2.36 -9.69 -1.92
CA ARG A 48 -3.61 -9.61 -2.69
C ARG A 48 -3.65 -8.36 -3.58
N HIS A 49 -3.30 -7.20 -3.03
CA HIS A 49 -3.38 -5.96 -3.80
C HIS A 49 -2.14 -5.71 -4.65
N LEU A 50 -0.96 -6.20 -4.25
CA LEU A 50 0.23 -6.22 -5.11
C LEU A 50 -0.03 -7.07 -6.36
N ASN A 51 -0.66 -8.23 -6.21
CA ASN A 51 -1.08 -9.06 -7.34
C ASN A 51 -2.12 -8.36 -8.22
N ARG A 52 -3.09 -7.67 -7.62
CA ARG A 52 -4.05 -6.82 -8.36
C ARG A 52 -3.35 -5.72 -9.16
N ALA A 53 -2.38 -5.03 -8.56
CA ALA A 53 -1.60 -4.00 -9.23
C ALA A 53 -0.75 -4.57 -10.37
N GLY A 54 -0.08 -5.71 -10.13
CA GLY A 54 0.71 -6.44 -11.11
C GLY A 54 -0.10 -6.90 -12.32
N ALA A 55 -1.32 -7.42 -12.09
CA ALA A 55 -2.24 -7.77 -13.16
C ALA A 55 -2.66 -6.56 -14.03
N ALA A 56 -2.61 -5.35 -13.48
CA ALA A 56 -2.85 -4.10 -14.20
C ALA A 56 -1.56 -3.47 -14.79
N GLY A 57 -0.44 -4.21 -14.78
CA GLY A 57 0.84 -3.81 -15.37
C GLY A 57 1.75 -2.98 -14.45
N TRP A 58 1.35 -2.75 -13.19
CA TRP A 58 2.15 -1.99 -12.24
C TRP A 58 3.27 -2.83 -11.62
N GLN A 59 4.43 -2.22 -11.49
CA GLN A 59 5.61 -2.78 -10.87
C GLN A 59 5.95 -1.96 -9.62
N ALA A 60 5.97 -2.60 -8.45
CA ALA A 60 6.54 -1.98 -7.26
C ALA A 60 8.06 -1.92 -7.41
N TYR A 61 8.66 -0.75 -7.17
CA TYR A 61 10.11 -0.55 -7.28
C TYR A 61 10.75 -0.02 -5.99
N ASP A 62 9.93 0.44 -5.04
CA ASP A 62 10.38 0.88 -3.73
C ASP A 62 9.29 0.62 -2.67
N ARG A 63 9.72 0.42 -1.43
CA ARG A 63 8.86 0.16 -0.27
C ARG A 63 9.35 0.98 0.92
N ALA A 64 8.49 1.83 1.44
CA ALA A 64 8.70 2.55 2.68
C ALA A 64 7.79 1.99 3.79
N ALA A 65 8.32 1.84 5.00
CA ALA A 65 7.58 1.38 6.17
C ALA A 65 7.73 2.38 7.32
N ILE A 66 6.61 2.74 7.94
CA ILE A 66 6.54 3.57 9.13
C ILE A 66 6.10 2.68 10.28
N HIS A 67 6.79 2.83 11.41
CA HIS A 67 6.48 2.10 12.64
C HIS A 67 5.77 3.01 13.64
N VAL A 68 5.15 2.41 14.65
CA VAL A 68 4.58 3.13 15.78
C VAL A 68 5.72 3.71 16.63
N HIS A 69 5.53 4.93 17.13
CA HIS A 69 6.50 5.59 18.01
C HIS A 69 6.79 4.73 19.24
N ASN A 70 8.06 4.49 19.56
CA ASN A 70 8.54 3.59 20.62
C ASN A 70 8.24 2.08 20.43
N GLU A 71 7.68 1.65 19.29
CA GLU A 71 7.42 0.24 18.98
C GLU A 71 7.98 -0.12 17.59
N PRO A 72 9.31 -0.29 17.44
CA PRO A 72 9.97 -0.48 16.14
C PRO A 72 9.57 -1.77 15.41
N HIS A 73 8.89 -2.71 16.09
CA HIS A 73 8.38 -3.94 15.47
C HIS A 73 6.92 -3.84 15.01
N ARG A 74 6.24 -2.72 15.32
CA ARG A 74 4.83 -2.52 15.00
C ARG A 74 4.66 -1.52 13.88
N LEU A 75 4.24 -2.00 12.72
CA LEU A 75 3.99 -1.17 11.54
C LEU A 75 2.73 -0.31 11.74
N SER A 76 2.80 0.95 11.29
CA SER A 76 1.68 1.90 11.27
C SER A 76 1.25 2.25 9.84
N SER A 77 2.21 2.26 8.91
CA SER A 77 1.95 2.44 7.48
C SER A 77 3.00 1.74 6.62
N VAL A 78 2.59 1.21 5.48
CA VAL A 78 3.49 0.71 4.44
C VAL A 78 3.08 1.34 3.12
N THR A 79 4.04 1.88 2.39
CA THR A 79 3.83 2.51 1.08
C THR A 79 4.68 1.83 0.03
N TYR A 80 4.05 1.45 -1.08
CA TYR A 80 4.72 0.92 -2.26
C TYR A 80 4.71 1.97 -3.38
N SER A 81 5.89 2.33 -3.85
CA SER A 81 6.04 3.18 -5.03
C SER A 81 6.00 2.29 -6.27
N MET A 82 5.12 2.63 -7.20
CA MET A 82 4.82 1.81 -8.37
C MET A 82 5.05 2.57 -9.66
N ARG A 83 5.40 1.83 -10.71
CA ARG A 83 5.52 2.35 -12.08
C ARG A 83 4.97 1.36 -13.10
N ARG A 84 4.52 1.84 -14.25
CA ARG A 84 4.25 1.01 -15.42
C ARG A 84 4.68 1.70 -16.71
N PRO A 85 5.12 0.97 -17.73
CA PRO A 85 5.42 1.56 -19.02
C PRO A 85 4.10 2.00 -19.67
N VAL A 86 4.12 3.16 -20.34
CA VAL A 86 3.03 3.63 -21.18
C VAL A 86 3.52 3.84 -22.62
N PRO A 87 2.65 3.64 -23.64
CA PRO A 87 2.98 3.93 -25.03
C PRO A 87 3.47 5.36 -25.28
#